data_AF-A0A936BHP9-F1
#
_entry.id   AF-A0A936BHP9-F1
#
_cell.length_a   1.000
_cell.length_b   1.000
_cell.length_c   1.000
_cell.angle_alpha   90.00
_cell.angle_beta   90.00
_cell.angle_gamma   90.00
#
_symmetry.space_group_name_H-M   'P 1'
#
loop_
_entity.id
_entity.type
_entity.pdbx_description
1 polymer ?
#
loop_
_entity_poly.entity_id
_entity_poly.type
_entity_poly.pdbx_seq_one_letter_code
_entity_poly.pdbx_strand_id
1 'polypeptide(L)'
;MPSEAWLDLGYQRNDRVGLSGLEVSMEPLLAGQKGERQIIQDWSGREVGQVGVSLPPTAGYNLHLTLDIDLQIKAQEILSRTMEEIRNYAIVDFFTGRSEYREIELATVVAMNPQTGEVLAMVNIPSFDNNLFATEIPVEYYLGLLRNDYEPFLNHAIAGQYPPGSTYKVVTVAAALQEGIVAPTRLLEAPGTILVANQFAPNDPGRAQEFVCWISLPPNFSSHGLVNAYIGLAQSCDIYMYKIAGVCARKH
;
A
#
# COMPACT_ATOMS: atom_id res chain seq x y z
N MET A 1 17.24 2.86 19.44
CA MET A 1 17.55 3.89 20.46
C MET A 1 16.55 5.01 20.32
N PRO A 2 16.08 5.60 21.43
CA PRO A 2 15.12 6.70 21.37
C PRO A 2 15.74 7.93 20.71
N SER A 3 15.01 8.57 19.79
CA SER A 3 15.34 9.89 19.25
C SER A 3 15.18 10.98 20.32
N GLU A 4 15.64 12.21 20.05
CA GLU A 4 15.47 13.33 21.00
C GLU A 4 14.00 13.54 21.41
N ALA A 5 13.06 13.37 20.48
CA ALA A 5 11.63 13.45 20.75
C ALA A 5 11.16 12.46 21.82
N TRP A 6 11.74 11.25 21.88
CA TRP A 6 11.42 10.27 22.91
C TRP A 6 12.05 10.61 24.26
N LEU A 7 13.26 11.20 24.26
CA LEU A 7 13.90 11.67 25.50
C LEU A 7 13.07 12.76 26.18
N ASP A 8 12.50 13.68 25.39
CA ASP A 8 11.58 14.71 25.89
C ASP A 8 10.29 14.13 26.50
N LEU A 9 9.89 12.94 26.06
CA LEU A 9 8.76 12.18 26.61
C LEU A 9 9.13 11.36 27.86
N GLY A 10 10.35 11.52 28.39
CA GLY A 10 10.79 10.88 29.63
C GLY A 10 11.47 9.52 29.44
N TYR A 11 11.74 9.12 28.20
CA TYR A 11 12.53 7.91 27.93
C TYR A 11 14.00 8.14 28.25
N GLN A 12 14.67 7.09 28.68
CA GLN A 12 16.11 7.04 28.91
C GLN A 12 16.81 6.48 27.67
N ARG A 13 18.08 6.83 27.46
CA ARG A 13 18.84 6.41 26.24
C ARG A 13 18.92 4.90 26.04
N ASN A 14 18.82 4.12 27.12
CA ASN A 14 18.83 2.67 27.12
C ASN A 14 17.43 2.04 26.93
N ASP A 15 16.38 2.85 26.83
CA ASP A 15 15.04 2.34 26.59
C ASP A 15 14.89 1.82 25.17
N ARG A 16 14.06 0.79 25.05
CA ARG A 16 13.61 0.27 23.78
C ARG A 16 12.30 0.98 23.44
N VAL A 17 12.26 1.54 22.24
CA VAL A 17 11.08 2.15 21.66
C VAL A 17 10.85 1.50 20.32
N GLY A 18 9.58 1.36 19.93
CA GLY A 18 9.23 0.94 18.58
C GLY A 18 9.92 1.81 17.53
N LEU A 19 10.39 1.20 16.44
CA LEU A 19 11.06 1.92 15.36
C LEU A 19 10.13 2.25 14.19
N SER A 20 9.12 1.40 13.94
CA SER A 20 8.12 1.66 12.91
C SER A 20 6.80 0.93 13.17
N GLY A 21 5.83 1.16 12.28
CA GLY A 21 4.58 0.40 12.23
C GLY A 21 3.77 0.44 13.52
N LEU A 22 3.30 -0.74 13.92
CA LEU A 22 2.40 -0.88 15.06
C LEU A 22 3.08 -0.47 16.37
N GLU A 23 4.36 -0.78 16.55
CA GLU A 23 5.07 -0.47 17.80
C GLU A 23 5.16 1.05 18.02
N VAL A 24 5.52 1.83 16.99
CA VAL A 24 5.56 3.31 17.11
C VAL A 24 4.18 3.89 17.36
N SER A 25 3.17 3.43 16.62
CA SER A 25 1.81 3.98 16.73
C SER A 25 1.11 3.63 18.04
N MET A 26 1.50 2.52 18.68
CA MET A 26 0.92 2.05 19.95
C MET A 26 1.88 2.16 21.14
N GLU A 27 3.06 2.77 20.96
CA GLU A 27 4.08 2.96 22.01
C GLU A 27 3.48 3.51 23.32
N PRO A 28 2.57 4.52 23.33
CA PRO A 28 1.98 5.03 24.57
C PRO A 28 1.17 3.99 25.36
N LEU A 29 0.67 2.95 24.70
CA LEU A 29 -0.07 1.85 25.33
C LEU A 29 0.86 0.70 25.74
N LEU A 30 1.93 0.47 24.98
CA LEU A 30 2.86 -0.65 25.14
C LEU A 30 3.95 -0.39 26.19
N ALA A 31 4.43 0.85 26.31
CA ALA A 31 5.60 1.20 27.12
C ALA A 31 5.40 0.98 28.63
N GLY A 32 4.16 1.05 29.10
CA GLY A 32 3.85 1.02 30.53
C GLY A 32 4.37 2.25 31.27
N GLN A 33 4.55 2.13 32.58
CA GLN A 33 5.11 3.19 33.42
C GLN A 33 6.29 2.64 34.22
N LYS A 34 7.40 3.38 34.19
CA LYS A 34 8.59 3.02 34.96
C LYS A 34 8.33 3.18 36.45
N GLY A 35 8.81 2.21 37.21
CA GLY A 35 8.90 2.31 38.66
C GLY A 35 10.12 3.10 39.11
N GLU A 36 10.18 3.45 40.38
CA GLU A 36 11.31 4.11 41.00
C GLU A 36 11.70 3.36 42.28
N ARG A 37 13.00 3.07 42.43
CA ARG A 37 13.56 2.58 43.70
C ARG A 37 14.78 3.41 44.05
N GLN A 38 14.85 3.86 45.30
CA GLN A 38 16.03 4.54 45.82
C GLN A 38 16.86 3.53 46.62
N ILE A 39 18.14 3.43 46.31
CA ILE A 39 19.08 2.49 46.93
C ILE A 39 20.18 3.24 47.67
N ILE A 40 20.64 2.67 48.78
CA ILE A 40 21.86 3.10 49.44
C ILE A 40 22.99 2.24 48.90
N GLN A 41 24.05 2.89 48.43
CA GLN A 41 25.31 2.24 48.08
C GLN A 41 26.41 2.65 49.05
N ASP A 42 27.32 1.73 49.35
CA ASP A 42 28.56 2.06 50.05
C ASP A 42 29.60 2.68 49.09
N TRP A 43 30.78 3.04 49.63
CA TRP A 43 31.87 3.64 48.85
C TRP A 43 32.42 2.72 47.74
N SER A 44 32.12 1.42 47.78
CA SER A 44 32.50 0.45 46.75
C SER A 44 31.42 0.25 45.67
N GLY A 45 30.25 0.89 45.82
CA GLY A 45 29.11 0.76 44.92
C GLY A 45 28.19 -0.43 45.22
N ARG A 46 28.41 -1.15 46.34
CA ARG A 46 27.56 -2.29 46.71
C ARG A 46 26.23 -1.79 47.25
N GLU A 47 25.12 -2.35 46.76
CA GLU A 47 23.78 -2.09 47.32
C GLU A 47 23.73 -2.60 48.78
N VAL A 48 23.53 -1.69 49.73
CA VAL A 48 23.47 -1.99 51.17
C VAL A 48 22.07 -1.81 51.77
N GLY A 49 21.13 -1.22 51.03
CA GLY A 49 19.75 -1.09 51.45
C GLY A 49 18.90 -0.28 50.48
N GLN A 50 17.62 -0.14 50.78
CA GLN A 50 16.66 0.68 50.04
C GLN A 50 16.21 1.85 50.91
N VAL A 51 16.03 3.02 50.30
CA VAL A 51 15.46 4.21 50.94
C VAL A 51 14.02 4.38 50.48
N GLY A 52 13.12 4.67 51.43
CA GLY A 52 11.74 5.03 51.13
C GLY A 52 10.91 3.91 50.50
N VAL A 53 9.74 4.30 50.00
CA VAL A 53 8.79 3.39 49.33
C VAL A 53 9.18 3.27 47.86
N SER A 54 9.40 2.04 47.40
CA SER A 54 9.60 1.75 45.98
C SER A 54 8.26 1.91 45.25
N LEU A 55 8.26 2.64 44.14
CA LEU A 55 7.15 2.67 43.20
C LEU A 55 7.34 1.50 42.23
N PRO A 56 6.48 0.46 42.26
CA PRO A 56 6.61 -0.65 41.32
C PRO A 56 6.31 -0.18 39.88
N PRO A 57 7.01 -0.72 38.88
CA PRO A 57 6.67 -0.46 37.48
C PRO A 57 5.28 -1.02 37.15
N THR A 58 4.56 -0.34 36.26
CA THR A 58 3.30 -0.83 35.70
C THR A 58 3.54 -1.32 34.29
N ALA A 59 3.20 -2.57 34.00
CA ALA A 59 3.31 -3.11 32.65
C ALA A 59 2.36 -2.38 31.70
N GLY A 60 2.78 -2.20 30.45
CA GLY A 60 1.90 -1.73 29.38
C GLY A 60 0.81 -2.74 29.05
N TYR A 61 -0.08 -2.35 28.14
CA TYR A 61 -1.16 -3.21 27.68
C TYR A 61 -0.68 -4.23 26.66
N ASN A 62 -1.35 -5.38 26.63
CA ASN A 62 -1.21 -6.35 25.53
C ASN A 62 -2.13 -5.93 24.38
N LEU A 63 -1.63 -6.03 23.14
CA LEU A 63 -2.43 -5.81 21.94
C LEU A 63 -2.95 -7.14 21.40
N HIS A 64 -4.24 -7.19 21.13
CA HIS A 64 -4.86 -8.27 20.35
C HIS A 64 -5.12 -7.73 18.94
N LEU A 65 -4.49 -8.34 17.95
CA LEU A 65 -4.61 -7.94 16.55
C LEU A 65 -5.65 -8.80 15.84
N THR A 66 -6.20 -8.24 14.78
CA THR A 66 -7.08 -8.95 13.84
C THR A 66 -6.31 -9.78 12.82
N LEU A 67 -4.98 -9.63 12.78
CA LEU A 67 -4.12 -10.35 11.85
C LEU A 67 -4.18 -11.85 12.14
N ASP A 68 -4.42 -12.61 11.09
CA ASP A 68 -4.29 -14.06 11.09
C ASP A 68 -2.86 -14.41 10.66
N ILE A 69 -2.13 -15.09 11.53
CA ILE A 69 -0.71 -15.38 11.32
C ILE A 69 -0.49 -16.34 10.14
N ASP A 70 -1.39 -17.31 9.95
CA ASP A 70 -1.28 -18.29 8.87
C ASP A 70 -1.54 -17.61 7.52
N LEU A 71 -2.54 -16.71 7.47
CA LEU A 71 -2.82 -15.91 6.28
C LEU A 71 -1.68 -14.93 5.97
N GLN A 72 -1.12 -14.28 7.00
CA GLN A 72 0.02 -13.37 6.85
C GLN A 72 1.22 -14.07 6.23
N ILE A 73 1.61 -15.23 6.76
CA ILE A 73 2.72 -16.04 6.24
C ILE A 73 2.42 -16.48 4.80
N LYS A 74 1.21 -16.97 4.54
CA LYS A 74 0.83 -17.45 3.21
C LYS A 74 0.82 -16.32 2.18
N ALA A 75 0.30 -15.15 2.54
CA ALA A 75 0.30 -13.97 1.68
C ALA A 75 1.72 -13.54 1.34
N GLN A 76 2.64 -13.53 2.31
CA GLN A 76 4.04 -13.18 2.07
C GLN A 76 4.75 -14.18 1.16
N GLU A 77 4.52 -15.48 1.37
CA GLU A 77 5.08 -16.55 0.52
C GLU A 77 4.60 -16.41 -0.92
N ILE A 78 3.28 -16.24 -1.12
CA ILE A 78 2.69 -16.08 -2.46
C ILE A 78 3.23 -14.82 -3.13
N LEU A 79 3.25 -13.69 -2.43
CA LEU A 79 3.72 -12.41 -2.99
C LEU A 79 5.19 -12.51 -3.43
N SER A 80 6.05 -13.04 -2.57
CA SER A 80 7.48 -13.21 -2.87
C SER A 80 7.71 -14.12 -4.07
N ARG A 81 7.00 -15.26 -4.11
CA ARG A 81 7.05 -16.20 -5.23
C ARG A 81 6.56 -15.56 -6.53
N THR A 82 5.43 -14.85 -6.50
CA THR A 82 4.90 -14.17 -7.68
C THR A 82 5.84 -13.07 -8.18
N MET A 83 6.48 -12.31 -7.29
CA MET A 83 7.50 -11.34 -7.70
C MET A 83 8.70 -12.01 -8.37
N GLU A 84 9.16 -13.16 -7.86
CA GLU A 84 10.23 -13.95 -8.50
C GLU A 84 9.81 -14.51 -9.86
N GLU A 85 8.61 -15.08 -9.97
CA GLU A 85 8.04 -15.58 -11.23
C GLU A 85 7.98 -14.48 -12.29
N ILE A 86 7.53 -13.28 -11.92
CA ILE A 86 7.44 -12.15 -12.85
C ILE A 86 8.83 -11.65 -13.25
N ARG A 87 9.79 -11.57 -12.31
CA ARG A 87 11.18 -11.19 -12.62
C ARG A 87 11.85 -12.13 -13.61
N ASN A 88 11.51 -13.42 -13.54
CA ASN A 88 12.05 -14.45 -14.42
C ASN A 88 11.30 -14.60 -15.76
N TYR A 89 10.18 -13.88 -15.94
CA TYR A 89 9.39 -13.94 -17.16
C TYR A 89 9.80 -12.85 -18.15
N ALA A 90 10.34 -13.25 -19.29
CA ALA A 90 10.68 -12.34 -20.38
C ALA A 90 9.42 -11.83 -21.08
N ILE A 91 9.24 -10.52 -21.12
CA ILE A 91 8.24 -9.86 -21.95
C ILE A 91 8.88 -9.56 -23.29
N VAL A 92 8.27 -10.04 -24.37
CA VAL A 92 8.72 -9.73 -25.73
C VAL A 92 7.95 -8.52 -26.21
N ASP A 93 8.65 -7.42 -26.49
CA ASP A 93 8.05 -6.25 -27.09
C ASP A 93 7.50 -6.60 -28.48
N PHE A 94 6.23 -6.26 -28.72
CA PHE A 94 5.52 -6.67 -29.91
C PHE A 94 6.13 -6.11 -31.21
N PHE A 95 6.68 -4.89 -31.17
CA PHE A 95 7.18 -4.20 -32.36
C PHE A 95 8.66 -4.48 -32.65
N THR A 96 9.48 -4.50 -31.60
CA THR A 96 10.93 -4.65 -31.70
C THR A 96 11.38 -6.10 -31.58
N GLY A 97 10.51 -6.99 -31.06
CA GLY A 97 10.83 -8.40 -30.80
C GLY A 97 11.88 -8.59 -29.69
N ARG A 98 12.22 -7.54 -28.95
CA ARG A 98 13.22 -7.60 -27.87
C ARG A 98 12.58 -8.18 -26.62
N SER A 99 13.31 -9.09 -25.97
CA SER A 99 12.95 -9.60 -24.67
C SER A 99 13.47 -8.66 -23.58
N GLU A 100 12.56 -8.20 -22.71
CA GLU A 100 12.86 -7.41 -21.53
C GLU A 100 12.36 -8.15 -20.29
N TYR A 101 13.11 -8.05 -19.21
CA TYR A 101 12.72 -8.60 -17.90
C TYR A 101 12.24 -7.45 -17.02
N ARG A 102 11.18 -7.71 -16.24
CA ARG A 102 10.67 -6.71 -15.31
C ARG A 102 11.49 -6.71 -14.03
N GLU A 103 11.91 -5.53 -13.63
CA GLU A 103 12.38 -5.28 -12.26
C GLU A 103 11.14 -4.99 -11.39
N ILE A 104 10.91 -5.85 -10.40
CA ILE A 104 9.84 -5.66 -9.42
C ILE A 104 10.48 -5.73 -8.05
N GLU A 105 10.69 -4.57 -7.46
CA GLU A 105 11.37 -4.47 -6.16
C GLU A 105 10.40 -4.14 -5.02
N LEU A 106 9.19 -3.70 -5.36
CA LEU A 106 8.16 -3.30 -4.41
C LEU A 106 6.84 -3.99 -4.71
N ALA A 107 6.23 -4.57 -3.68
CA ALA A 107 4.87 -5.07 -3.76
C ALA A 107 4.19 -5.05 -2.38
N THR A 108 2.87 -4.91 -2.37
CA THR A 108 2.08 -4.97 -1.14
C THR A 108 0.78 -5.72 -1.36
N VAL A 109 0.30 -6.38 -0.30
CA VAL A 109 -0.98 -7.10 -0.28
C VAL A 109 -1.70 -6.77 1.02
N VAL A 110 -3.00 -6.48 0.91
CA VAL A 110 -3.90 -6.34 2.05
C VAL A 110 -5.06 -7.31 1.85
N ALA A 111 -5.30 -8.15 2.86
CA ALA A 111 -6.49 -9.00 2.96
C ALA A 111 -7.34 -8.51 4.13
N MET A 112 -8.62 -8.27 3.88
CA MET A 112 -9.55 -7.76 4.90
C MET A 112 -10.90 -8.50 4.85
N ASN A 113 -11.57 -8.54 5.99
CA ASN A 113 -12.97 -8.94 6.06
C ASN A 113 -13.85 -7.73 5.65
N PRO A 114 -14.59 -7.81 4.53
CA PRO A 114 -15.40 -6.68 4.07
C PRO A 114 -16.63 -6.41 4.93
N GLN A 115 -17.04 -7.35 5.78
CA GLN A 115 -18.21 -7.19 6.67
C GLN A 115 -17.85 -6.45 7.96
N THR A 116 -16.64 -6.66 8.48
CA THR A 116 -16.19 -6.12 9.78
C THR A 116 -15.13 -5.02 9.63
N GLY A 117 -14.45 -4.96 8.49
CA GLY A 117 -13.30 -4.07 8.27
C GLY A 117 -12.00 -4.59 8.88
N GLU A 118 -12.00 -5.77 9.50
CA GLU A 118 -10.80 -6.36 10.10
C GLU A 118 -9.73 -6.65 9.04
N VAL A 119 -8.49 -6.23 9.32
CA VAL A 119 -7.34 -6.57 8.48
C VAL A 119 -6.81 -7.91 8.94
N LEU A 120 -6.85 -8.90 8.05
CA LEU A 120 -6.44 -10.28 8.32
C LEU A 120 -4.99 -10.53 7.91
N ALA A 121 -4.53 -9.87 6.85
CA ALA A 121 -3.11 -9.86 6.46
C ALA A 121 -2.74 -8.53 5.80
N MET A 122 -1.53 -8.07 6.06
CA MET A 122 -0.94 -6.88 5.45
C MET A 122 0.55 -7.12 5.25
N VAL A 123 0.94 -7.32 3.99
CA VAL A 123 2.32 -7.65 3.61
C VAL A 123 2.91 -6.48 2.83
N ASN A 124 4.15 -6.16 3.14
CA ASN A 124 4.94 -5.14 2.47
C ASN A 124 6.27 -5.74 2.03
N ILE A 125 6.65 -5.57 0.77
CA ILE A 125 7.95 -5.94 0.24
C ILE A 125 8.53 -4.70 -0.46
N PRO A 126 9.78 -4.31 -0.19
CA PRO A 126 10.71 -4.95 0.75
C PRO A 126 10.29 -4.75 2.22
N SER A 127 10.80 -5.64 3.08
CA SER A 127 10.60 -5.58 4.53
C SER A 127 11.94 -5.75 5.25
N PHE A 128 11.92 -5.77 6.58
CA PHE A 128 13.08 -5.95 7.44
C PHE A 128 12.79 -6.97 8.54
N ASP A 129 13.84 -7.49 9.18
CA ASP A 129 13.71 -8.47 10.26
C ASP A 129 13.68 -7.77 11.62
N ASN A 130 12.50 -7.72 12.24
CA ASN A 130 12.30 -7.13 13.56
C ASN A 130 13.22 -7.73 14.65
N ASN A 131 13.64 -9.00 14.54
CA ASN A 131 14.49 -9.63 15.54
C ASN A 131 15.89 -9.00 15.59
N LEU A 132 16.39 -8.54 14.44
CA LEU A 132 17.66 -7.81 14.35
C LEU A 132 17.57 -6.42 15.04
N PHE A 133 16.37 -5.85 15.12
CA PHE A 133 16.10 -4.60 15.83
C PHE A 133 15.86 -4.76 17.33
N ALA A 134 15.47 -5.97 17.77
CA ALA A 134 15.28 -6.28 19.19
C ALA A 134 16.62 -6.44 19.97
N THR A 135 17.75 -6.54 19.26
CA THR A 135 19.09 -6.77 19.82
C THR A 135 20.06 -5.66 19.39
N GLU A 136 21.34 -5.99 19.15
CA GLU A 136 22.31 -5.06 18.61
C GLU A 136 22.23 -5.06 17.09
N ILE A 137 21.81 -3.93 16.52
CA ILE A 137 21.58 -3.80 15.08
C ILE A 137 22.93 -3.69 14.36
N PRO A 138 23.24 -4.58 13.41
CA PRO A 138 24.44 -4.43 12.59
C PRO A 138 24.36 -3.13 11.79
N VAL A 139 25.38 -2.26 11.91
CA VAL A 139 25.40 -0.94 11.26
C VAL A 139 25.22 -1.06 9.74
N GLU A 140 25.91 -2.03 9.11
CA GLU A 140 25.80 -2.23 7.67
C GLU A 140 24.38 -2.61 7.22
N TYR A 141 23.70 -3.47 8.00
CA TYR A 141 22.31 -3.84 7.73
C TYR A 141 21.39 -2.63 7.80
N TYR A 142 21.51 -1.83 8.86
CA TYR A 142 20.70 -0.62 9.04
C TYR A 142 20.94 0.41 7.93
N LEU A 143 22.21 0.68 7.61
CA LEU A 143 22.57 1.59 6.52
C LEU A 143 22.10 1.08 5.16
N GLY A 144 22.11 -0.24 4.94
CA GLY A 144 21.56 -0.87 3.76
C GLY A 144 20.06 -0.62 3.60
N LEU A 145 19.29 -0.73 4.69
CA LEU A 145 17.86 -0.43 4.69
C LEU A 145 17.56 1.05 4.46
N LEU A 146 18.36 1.96 5.05
CA LEU A 146 18.19 3.41 4.87
C LEU A 146 18.55 3.90 3.45
N ARG A 147 19.48 3.22 2.78
CA ARG A 147 19.91 3.55 1.41
C ARG A 147 19.10 2.83 0.34
N ASN A 148 18.12 2.02 0.74
CA ASN A 148 17.29 1.30 -0.19
C ASN A 148 16.23 2.25 -0.77
N ASP A 149 16.27 2.45 -2.09
CA ASP A 149 15.37 3.35 -2.83
C ASP A 149 13.88 2.96 -2.71
N TYR A 150 13.58 1.73 -2.27
CA TYR A 150 12.23 1.20 -2.08
C TYR A 150 11.72 1.32 -0.63
N GLU A 151 12.43 2.06 0.22
CA GLU A 151 12.00 2.48 1.56
C GLU A 151 11.40 1.34 2.44
N PRO A 152 12.19 0.33 2.86
CA PRO A 152 11.68 -0.83 3.59
C PRO A 152 11.01 -0.53 4.94
N PHE A 153 11.27 0.65 5.52
CA PHE A 153 10.63 1.10 6.75
C PHE A 153 9.22 1.68 6.52
N LEU A 154 8.89 2.04 5.27
CA LEU A 154 7.59 2.57 4.91
C LEU A 154 6.61 1.43 4.65
N ASN A 155 5.42 1.53 5.24
CA ASN A 155 4.32 0.64 4.89
C ASN A 155 3.63 1.16 3.63
N HIS A 156 3.98 0.58 2.48
CA HIS A 156 3.45 0.97 1.17
C HIS A 156 1.97 0.64 1.00
N ALA A 157 1.39 -0.24 1.83
CA ALA A 157 -0.05 -0.50 1.82
C ALA A 157 -0.89 0.72 2.24
N ILE A 158 -0.30 1.61 3.06
CA ILE A 158 -1.00 2.74 3.67
C ILE A 158 -0.47 4.07 3.12
N ALA A 159 0.85 4.20 3.02
CA ALA A 159 1.50 5.45 2.62
C ALA A 159 1.85 5.49 1.12
N GLY A 160 1.82 4.36 0.42
CA GLY A 160 2.13 4.29 -1.00
C GLY A 160 1.07 4.97 -1.85
N GLN A 161 1.47 5.94 -2.66
CA GLN A 161 0.58 6.63 -3.59
C GLN A 161 0.83 6.12 -5.01
N TYR A 162 -0.09 5.28 -5.49
CA TYR A 162 -0.03 4.71 -6.83
C TYR A 162 -1.28 5.10 -7.62
N PRO A 163 -1.16 5.41 -8.92
CA PRO A 163 -2.33 5.53 -9.78
C PRO A 163 -3.14 4.23 -9.70
N PRO A 164 -4.43 4.25 -9.32
CA PRO A 164 -5.21 3.03 -9.10
C PRO A 164 -5.49 2.27 -10.41
N GLY A 165 -5.31 2.94 -11.56
CA GLY A 165 -5.57 2.35 -12.87
C GLY A 165 -7.01 1.84 -13.00
N SER A 166 -7.18 0.68 -13.62
CA SER A 166 -8.50 0.10 -13.87
C SER A 166 -9.26 -0.32 -12.60
N THR A 167 -8.62 -0.44 -11.45
CA THR A 167 -9.32 -0.78 -10.19
C THR A 167 -10.31 0.32 -9.78
N TYR A 168 -10.06 1.58 -10.15
CA TYR A 168 -10.95 2.70 -9.85
C TYR A 168 -12.25 2.70 -10.68
N LYS A 169 -12.31 1.95 -11.80
CA LYS A 169 -13.47 1.93 -12.70
C LYS A 169 -14.76 1.52 -12.01
N VAL A 170 -14.67 0.70 -10.95
CA VAL A 170 -15.84 0.32 -10.13
C VAL A 170 -16.51 1.56 -9.52
N VAL A 171 -15.72 2.51 -9.02
CA VAL A 171 -16.22 3.78 -8.46
C VAL A 171 -16.86 4.62 -9.55
N THR A 172 -16.19 4.75 -10.70
CA THR A 172 -16.72 5.52 -11.85
C THR A 172 -18.07 4.98 -12.32
N VAL A 173 -18.21 3.65 -12.45
CA VAL A 173 -19.47 3.03 -12.85
C VAL A 173 -20.55 3.23 -11.78
N ALA A 174 -20.22 2.99 -10.51
CA ALA A 174 -21.17 3.18 -9.42
C ALA A 174 -21.72 4.62 -9.39
N ALA A 175 -20.84 5.62 -9.52
CA ALA A 175 -21.24 7.02 -9.59
C ALA A 175 -22.12 7.31 -10.82
N ALA A 176 -21.75 6.84 -12.01
CA ALA A 176 -22.54 7.06 -13.22
C ALA A 176 -23.94 6.43 -13.16
N LEU A 177 -24.07 5.25 -12.52
CA LEU A 177 -25.35 4.60 -12.30
C LEU A 177 -26.19 5.35 -11.26
N GLN A 178 -25.56 5.78 -10.15
CA GLN A 178 -26.22 6.53 -9.08
C GLN A 178 -26.76 7.88 -9.55
N GLU A 179 -25.99 8.58 -10.38
CA GLU A 179 -26.37 9.86 -10.99
C GLU A 179 -27.33 9.70 -12.18
N GLY A 180 -27.69 8.47 -12.56
CA GLY A 180 -28.59 8.20 -13.67
C GLY A 180 -28.02 8.58 -15.05
N ILE A 181 -26.70 8.75 -15.16
CA ILE A 181 -26.02 9.09 -16.42
C ILE A 181 -26.22 7.98 -17.47
N VAL A 182 -26.27 6.73 -17.02
CA VAL A 182 -26.47 5.56 -17.87
C VAL A 182 -27.26 4.49 -17.12
N ALA A 183 -28.13 3.75 -17.82
CA ALA A 183 -28.79 2.58 -17.24
C ALA A 183 -27.82 1.37 -17.22
N PRO A 184 -27.89 0.46 -16.24
CA PRO A 184 -26.98 -0.69 -16.14
C PRO A 184 -26.94 -1.57 -17.40
N THR A 185 -28.07 -1.68 -18.09
CA THR A 185 -28.25 -2.50 -19.29
C THR A 185 -28.08 -1.73 -20.60
N ARG A 186 -27.88 -0.41 -20.56
CA ARG A 186 -27.70 0.41 -21.76
C ARG A 186 -26.41 -0.01 -22.46
N LEU A 187 -26.56 -0.51 -23.69
CA LEU A 187 -25.43 -0.82 -24.56
C LEU A 187 -24.87 0.47 -25.18
N LEU A 188 -23.58 0.71 -25.01
CA LEU A 188 -22.84 1.78 -25.67
C LEU A 188 -21.79 1.15 -26.59
N GLU A 189 -21.61 1.73 -27.77
CA GLU A 189 -20.56 1.28 -28.68
C GLU A 189 -19.17 1.59 -28.10
N ALA A 190 -18.22 0.68 -28.25
CA ALA A 190 -16.85 0.79 -27.80
C ALA A 190 -15.89 0.36 -28.92
N PRO A 191 -15.65 1.23 -29.92
CA PRO A 191 -14.90 0.91 -31.14
C PRO A 191 -13.38 0.76 -30.94
N GLY A 192 -12.90 0.70 -29.70
CA GLY A 192 -11.47 0.62 -29.37
C GLY A 192 -10.82 1.99 -29.20
N THR A 193 -11.09 2.94 -30.10
CA THR A 193 -10.58 4.31 -30.04
C THR A 193 -11.70 5.33 -30.20
N ILE A 194 -11.65 6.43 -29.47
CA ILE A 194 -12.54 7.58 -29.67
C ILE A 194 -11.72 8.87 -29.81
N LEU A 195 -12.23 9.80 -30.61
CA LEU A 195 -11.71 11.17 -30.72
C LEU A 195 -12.65 12.11 -29.97
N VAL A 196 -12.06 12.96 -29.14
CA VAL A 196 -12.79 13.91 -28.30
C VAL A 196 -12.38 15.30 -28.73
N ALA A 197 -13.35 16.08 -29.22
CA ALA A 197 -13.09 17.45 -29.65
C ALA A 197 -12.59 18.29 -28.46
N ASN A 198 -11.60 19.15 -28.72
CA ASN A 198 -11.09 20.07 -27.70
C ASN A 198 -12.15 21.13 -27.39
N GLN A 199 -12.56 21.24 -26.12
CA GLN A 199 -13.57 22.21 -25.70
C GLN A 199 -13.17 23.67 -25.99
N PHE A 200 -11.88 23.99 -25.98
CA PHE A 200 -11.35 25.33 -26.25
C PHE A 200 -11.03 25.57 -27.73
N ALA A 201 -11.13 24.55 -28.58
CA ALA A 201 -10.94 24.64 -30.03
C ALA A 201 -11.84 23.63 -30.77
N PRO A 202 -13.18 23.73 -30.64
CA PRO A 202 -14.11 22.69 -31.12
C PRO A 202 -14.15 22.54 -32.65
N ASN A 203 -13.72 23.58 -33.37
CA ASN A 203 -13.68 23.61 -34.84
C ASN A 203 -12.29 23.30 -35.41
N ASP A 204 -11.33 22.90 -34.58
CA ASP A 204 -9.99 22.51 -35.00
C ASP A 204 -9.81 20.98 -34.81
N PRO A 205 -10.05 20.17 -35.86
CA PRO A 205 -9.90 18.72 -35.80
C PRO A 205 -8.47 18.30 -35.42
N GLY A 206 -7.47 19.14 -35.70
CA GLY A 206 -6.07 18.86 -35.37
C GLY A 206 -5.77 18.93 -33.87
N ARG A 207 -6.71 19.43 -33.06
CA ARG A 207 -6.59 19.50 -31.60
C ARG A 207 -7.47 18.50 -30.85
N ALA A 208 -8.20 17.65 -31.56
CA ALA A 208 -8.97 16.58 -30.93
C ALA A 208 -8.03 15.62 -30.22
N GLN A 209 -8.40 15.21 -29.00
CA GLN A 209 -7.63 14.25 -28.23
C GLN A 209 -8.13 12.83 -28.52
N GLU A 210 -7.18 11.95 -28.81
CA GLU A 210 -7.45 10.53 -28.98
C GLU A 210 -7.43 9.82 -27.62
N PHE A 211 -8.44 8.98 -27.40
CA PHE A 211 -8.52 8.09 -26.25
C PHE A 211 -8.64 6.66 -26.74
N VAL A 212 -7.79 5.79 -26.20
CA VAL A 212 -7.66 4.39 -26.63
C VAL A 212 -8.09 3.43 -25.54
N CYS A 213 -8.52 2.24 -25.95
CA CYS A 213 -8.73 1.10 -25.09
C CYS A 213 -7.52 0.18 -25.11
N TRP A 214 -7.26 -0.53 -24.02
CA TRP A 214 -6.22 -1.56 -24.02
C TRP A 214 -6.40 -2.61 -25.13
N ILE A 215 -7.65 -2.93 -25.50
CA ILE A 215 -7.94 -3.94 -26.54
C ILE A 215 -7.65 -3.44 -27.97
N SER A 216 -7.57 -2.13 -28.20
CA SER A 216 -7.20 -1.59 -29.51
C SER A 216 -5.69 -1.55 -29.71
N LEU A 217 -4.91 -1.73 -28.65
CA LEU A 217 -3.46 -1.79 -28.67
C LEU A 217 -2.96 -3.21 -29.01
N PRO A 218 -1.69 -3.35 -29.45
CA PRO A 218 -1.09 -4.65 -29.67
C PRO A 218 -1.13 -5.52 -28.39
N PRO A 219 -1.24 -6.85 -28.54
CA PRO A 219 -1.32 -7.61 -29.79
C PRO A 219 -2.75 -7.72 -30.36
N ASN A 220 -3.73 -7.06 -29.74
CA ASN A 220 -5.15 -7.36 -29.96
C ASN A 220 -5.73 -6.69 -31.20
N PHE A 221 -5.44 -5.40 -31.40
CA PHE A 221 -5.97 -4.60 -32.52
C PHE A 221 -7.49 -4.75 -32.73
N SER A 222 -8.25 -4.77 -31.64
CA SER A 222 -9.67 -5.10 -31.63
C SER A 222 -10.51 -4.04 -30.90
N SER A 223 -11.80 -4.33 -30.73
CA SER A 223 -12.76 -3.49 -30.04
C SER A 223 -13.70 -4.33 -29.19
N HIS A 224 -14.30 -3.72 -28.16
CA HIS A 224 -15.27 -4.40 -27.30
C HIS A 224 -16.70 -4.39 -27.87
N GLY A 225 -16.94 -3.71 -29.00
CA GLY A 225 -18.26 -3.68 -29.65
C GLY A 225 -19.31 -3.00 -28.78
N LEU A 226 -20.47 -3.62 -28.58
CA LEU A 226 -21.52 -3.08 -27.73
C LEU A 226 -21.33 -3.50 -26.27
N VAL A 227 -21.17 -2.52 -25.38
CA VAL A 227 -20.79 -2.71 -23.98
C VAL A 227 -21.82 -2.04 -23.07
N ASN A 228 -22.32 -2.76 -22.07
CA ASN A 228 -23.10 -2.20 -20.96
C ASN A 228 -22.25 -2.12 -19.68
N ALA A 229 -22.82 -1.68 -18.55
CA ALA A 229 -22.06 -1.50 -17.30
C ALA A 229 -21.39 -2.80 -16.82
N TYR A 230 -22.09 -3.93 -16.94
CA TYR A 230 -21.56 -5.25 -16.55
C TYR A 230 -20.38 -5.68 -17.42
N ILE A 231 -20.53 -5.60 -18.75
CA ILE A 231 -19.47 -5.96 -19.70
C ILE A 231 -18.29 -4.99 -19.56
N GLY A 232 -18.58 -3.70 -19.36
CA GLY A 232 -17.56 -2.65 -19.25
C GLY A 232 -16.65 -2.87 -18.05
N LEU A 233 -17.19 -3.31 -16.91
CA LEU A 233 -16.41 -3.72 -15.76
C LEU A 233 -15.70 -5.06 -15.99
N ALA A 234 -16.41 -6.07 -16.50
CA ALA A 234 -15.85 -7.42 -16.68
C ALA A 234 -14.68 -7.47 -17.67
N GLN A 235 -14.70 -6.64 -18.72
CA GLN A 235 -13.66 -6.55 -19.74
C GLN A 235 -12.75 -5.33 -19.56
N SER A 236 -12.92 -4.58 -18.47
CA SER A 236 -12.14 -3.36 -18.20
C SER A 236 -12.12 -2.37 -19.37
N CYS A 237 -13.27 -2.16 -20.03
CA CYS A 237 -13.36 -1.36 -21.26
C CYS A 237 -13.15 0.14 -21.00
N ASP A 238 -12.02 0.70 -21.43
CA ASP A 238 -11.70 2.12 -21.24
C ASP A 238 -12.67 3.06 -21.96
N ILE A 239 -13.05 2.72 -23.20
CA ILE A 239 -13.97 3.55 -24.00
C ILE A 239 -15.33 3.69 -23.31
N TYR A 240 -15.83 2.62 -22.71
CA TYR A 240 -17.06 2.68 -21.92
C TYR A 240 -16.90 3.67 -20.75
N MET A 241 -15.78 3.61 -20.04
CA MET A 241 -15.48 4.50 -18.91
C MET A 241 -15.39 5.97 -19.34
N TYR A 242 -14.70 6.28 -20.44
CA TYR A 242 -14.63 7.63 -20.97
C TYR A 242 -16.04 8.18 -21.29
N LYS A 243 -16.87 7.37 -21.95
CA LYS A 243 -18.23 7.80 -22.33
C LYS A 243 -19.11 8.14 -21.12
N ILE A 244 -19.07 7.32 -20.07
CA ILE A 244 -19.90 7.53 -18.87
C ILE A 244 -19.33 8.59 -17.91
N ALA A 245 -18.01 8.82 -17.91
CA ALA A 245 -17.35 9.78 -17.03
C ALA A 245 -17.46 11.23 -17.52
N GLY A 246 -18.18 11.50 -18.60
CA GLY A 246 -18.46 12.86 -19.06
C GLY A 246 -17.70 13.31 -20.30
N VAL A 247 -16.86 12.47 -20.90
CA VAL A 247 -16.21 12.78 -22.18
C VAL A 247 -17.24 12.91 -23.32
N CYS A 248 -18.39 12.25 -23.19
CA CYS A 248 -19.50 12.34 -24.15
C CYS A 248 -20.88 12.58 -23.51
N ALA A 249 -20.98 12.66 -22.18
CA ALA A 249 -22.26 12.84 -21.50
C ALA A 249 -22.69 14.32 -21.58
N ARG A 250 -23.38 14.70 -22.65
CA ARG A 250 -24.25 15.88 -22.60
C ARG A 250 -25.49 15.48 -21.80
N LYS A 251 -25.76 16.19 -20.70
CA LYS A 251 -27.05 16.13 -20.02
C LYS A 251 -28.15 16.40 -21.07
N HIS A 252 -29.06 15.45 -21.25
CA HIS A 252 -30.34 15.71 -21.89
C HIS A 252 -31.27 16.39 -20.90
#